data_AF-A0A4Q7ACU3-F1
#
_entry.id   AF-A0A4Q7ACU3-F1
#
_cell.length_a   1.000
_cell.length_b   1.000
_cell.length_c   1.000
_cell.angle_alpha   90.00
_cell.angle_beta   90.00
_cell.angle_gamma   90.00
#
_symmetry.space_group_name_H-M   'P 1'
#
loop_
_entity.id
_entity.type
_entity.pdbx_description
1 polymer ?
#
loop_
_entity_poly.entity_id
_entity_poly.type
_entity_poly.pdbx_seq_one_letter_code
_entity_poly.pdbx_strand_id
1 'polypeptide(L)'
;MSNQEENNMHPLNQILFGPAGTGKTYHTVNHALQIIDPNFYEAHKAPEQRETLKQEFQKYVDNGQIQFVTFHQSFSYEDFVEGIRVKSVNNQLNYSVEPGIFKYICDQAENFNKRNLFDQQVATDESIIQAISSLVERAKEQEIIFHTKRNLVFKVRSNTRGTLIATTSNDTDIVLANKYIRDYLKVQSEEIIAQKSYEWAIAKSLRSEVEYQSIDSNPQSLPYVLIIDEINRGNISRIFGELITLIEESKRKGNAEELSTILPYSKESFSVPNNLYIIGTMNSSDRSLTGLDLALRRRFTFTEMAPNPSLLSDVKVDGIEIDRLLAIINQRIEILLDRDHCIGHAYFMPLKDKLELNVLKDIFLQKIIPLLQEYFFDDWEHINIVLNENGMLKQKYNASEMNRLFKNPKSMNRDIWEVNTHAFDDLKAYKAIYVGTDLEAE
;
A
#
# COMPACT_ATOMS: atom_id res chain seq x y z
N MET A 1 25.68 -32.71 9.48
CA MET A 1 24.30 -33.21 9.48
C MET A 1 23.39 -32.01 9.53
N SER A 2 22.60 -31.83 8.46
CA SER A 2 21.50 -30.88 8.24
C SER A 2 21.70 -29.42 8.68
N ASN A 3 22.17 -28.59 7.73
CA ASN A 3 21.74 -27.20 7.63
C ASN A 3 20.20 -27.22 7.46
N GLN A 4 19.48 -26.68 8.43
CA GLN A 4 18.10 -26.27 8.22
C GLN A 4 18.18 -24.98 7.39
N GLU A 5 17.96 -25.11 6.09
CA GLU A 5 17.43 -23.99 5.31
C GLU A 5 16.09 -23.63 5.95
N GLU A 6 16.06 -22.56 6.75
CA GLU A 6 14.81 -21.89 7.10
C GLU A 6 14.19 -21.43 5.78
N ASN A 7 13.28 -22.23 5.23
CA ASN A 7 12.41 -21.80 4.15
C ASN A 7 11.61 -20.61 4.65
N ASN A 8 12.10 -19.41 4.35
CA ASN A 8 11.51 -18.12 4.68
C ASN A 8 10.26 -17.91 3.81
N MET A 9 9.25 -18.75 4.03
CA MET A 9 8.05 -18.80 3.20
C MET A 9 7.09 -17.72 3.70
N HIS A 10 7.11 -16.57 3.03
CA HIS A 10 6.17 -15.49 3.31
C HIS A 10 4.73 -16.00 3.09
N PRO A 11 3.79 -15.73 4.02
CA PRO A 11 2.40 -16.13 3.83
C PRO A 11 1.80 -15.42 2.61
N LEU A 12 1.09 -16.17 1.77
CA LEU A 12 0.45 -15.64 0.56
C LEU A 12 -0.62 -14.58 0.85
N ASN A 13 -1.23 -14.63 2.03
CA ASN A 13 -2.21 -13.67 2.52
C ASN A 13 -1.82 -13.26 3.94
N GLN A 14 -1.48 -11.99 4.15
CA GLN A 14 -1.07 -11.46 5.45
C GLN A 14 -1.83 -10.18 5.78
N ILE A 15 -2.15 -9.96 7.06
CA ILE A 15 -2.65 -8.69 7.57
C ILE A 15 -1.71 -8.22 8.69
N LEU A 16 -1.13 -7.04 8.50
CA LEU A 16 -0.44 -6.29 9.54
C LEU A 16 -1.48 -5.49 10.33
N PHE A 17 -1.63 -5.77 11.62
CA PHE A 17 -2.63 -5.08 12.45
C PHE A 17 -2.04 -4.51 13.73
N GLY A 18 -2.70 -3.52 14.30
CA GLY A 18 -2.30 -2.92 15.56
C GLY A 18 -2.72 -1.45 15.66
N PRO A 19 -2.34 -0.78 16.75
CA PRO A 19 -2.73 0.61 16.98
C PRO A 19 -2.23 1.58 15.92
N ALA A 20 -2.82 2.78 15.88
CA ALA A 20 -2.38 3.82 14.97
C ALA A 20 -0.94 4.26 15.25
N GLY A 21 -0.17 4.54 14.18
CA GLY A 21 1.20 5.05 14.31
C GLY A 21 2.27 3.99 14.63
N THR A 22 2.00 2.70 14.47
CA THR A 22 2.98 1.62 14.67
C THR A 22 3.78 1.25 13.41
N GLY A 23 3.60 2.01 12.31
CA GLY A 23 4.37 1.83 11.09
C GLY A 23 3.85 0.75 10.12
N LYS A 24 2.62 0.25 10.27
CA LYS A 24 2.04 -0.79 9.39
C LYS A 24 2.25 -0.53 7.89
N THR A 25 1.77 0.62 7.40
CA THR A 25 1.94 1.04 6.00
C THR A 25 3.40 1.33 5.63
N TYR A 26 4.25 1.70 6.60
CA TYR A 26 5.69 1.82 6.36
C TYR A 26 6.33 0.46 6.08
N HIS A 27 5.92 -0.58 6.81
CA HIS A 27 6.45 -1.93 6.71
C HIS A 27 5.93 -2.72 5.49
N THR A 28 4.78 -2.37 4.89
CA THR A 28 4.29 -3.05 3.68
C THR A 28 5.28 -2.97 2.52
N VAL A 29 5.99 -1.84 2.38
CA VAL A 29 7.09 -1.69 1.40
C VAL A 29 8.19 -2.73 1.62
N ASN A 30 8.59 -2.95 2.87
CA ASN A 30 9.63 -3.91 3.22
C ASN A 30 9.16 -5.33 2.91
N HIS A 31 7.95 -5.69 3.32
CA HIS A 31 7.39 -7.02 3.04
C HIS A 31 7.23 -7.28 1.54
N ALA A 32 6.78 -6.30 0.76
CA ALA A 32 6.65 -6.44 -0.68
C ALA A 32 8.01 -6.70 -1.35
N LEU A 33 9.06 -5.99 -0.93
CA LEU A 33 10.42 -6.19 -1.44
C LEU A 33 11.03 -7.50 -0.96
N GLN A 34 10.80 -7.93 0.27
CA GLN A 34 11.22 -9.26 0.76
C GLN A 34 10.64 -10.39 -0.11
N ILE A 35 9.39 -10.22 -0.58
CA ILE A 35 8.72 -11.17 -1.45
C ILE A 35 9.27 -11.09 -2.88
N ILE A 36 9.37 -9.89 -3.45
CA ILE A 36 9.68 -9.71 -4.89
C ILE A 36 11.18 -9.79 -5.19
N ASP A 37 12.01 -9.16 -4.37
CA ASP A 37 13.46 -9.12 -4.53
C ASP A 37 14.16 -9.20 -3.15
N PRO A 38 14.20 -10.41 -2.55
CA PRO A 38 14.78 -10.61 -1.23
C PRO A 38 16.27 -10.22 -1.19
N ASN A 39 17.01 -10.42 -2.28
CA ASN A 39 18.44 -10.09 -2.34
C ASN A 39 18.65 -8.57 -2.30
N PHE A 40 17.86 -7.81 -3.07
CA PHE A 40 17.88 -6.36 -3.01
C PHE A 40 17.47 -5.86 -1.63
N TYR A 41 16.40 -6.41 -1.05
CA TYR A 41 15.97 -6.03 0.29
C TYR A 41 17.06 -6.26 1.33
N GLU A 42 17.66 -7.46 1.38
CA GLU A 42 18.69 -7.79 2.35
C GLU A 42 19.93 -6.91 2.22
N ALA A 43 20.31 -6.55 0.99
CA ALA A 43 21.40 -5.60 0.73
C ALA A 43 21.08 -4.17 1.18
N HIS A 44 19.79 -3.79 1.26
CA HIS A 44 19.36 -2.41 1.50
C HIS A 44 18.40 -2.19 2.69
N LYS A 45 18.26 -3.16 3.60
CA LYS A 45 17.34 -3.10 4.74
C LYS A 45 17.70 -2.08 5.83
N ALA A 46 18.89 -1.46 5.74
CA ALA A 46 19.35 -0.48 6.72
C ALA A 46 18.46 0.78 6.71
N PRO A 47 18.17 1.40 7.87
CA PRO A 47 17.28 2.57 7.95
C PRO A 47 17.68 3.74 7.04
N GLU A 48 18.98 3.98 6.83
CA GLU A 48 19.47 5.09 5.99
C GLU A 48 19.14 4.89 4.50
N GLN A 49 18.88 3.64 4.08
CA GLN A 49 18.62 3.29 2.69
C GLN A 49 17.12 3.25 2.36
N ARG A 50 16.29 3.87 3.21
CA ARG A 50 14.84 3.89 3.01
C ARG A 50 14.42 4.48 1.67
N GLU A 51 15.07 5.55 1.22
CA GLU A 51 14.76 6.16 -0.08
C GLU A 51 15.12 5.22 -1.24
N THR A 52 16.19 4.43 -1.12
CA THR A 52 16.55 3.37 -2.08
C THR A 52 15.46 2.31 -2.16
N LEU A 53 14.99 1.81 -1.01
CA LEU A 53 13.89 0.84 -0.95
C LEU A 53 12.60 1.40 -1.58
N LYS A 54 12.26 2.67 -1.30
CA LYS A 54 11.08 3.32 -1.92
C LYS A 54 11.20 3.43 -3.43
N GLN A 55 12.38 3.80 -3.95
CA GLN A 55 12.61 3.89 -5.38
C GLN A 55 12.46 2.53 -6.05
N GLU A 56 13.00 1.47 -5.45
CA GLU A 56 12.86 0.11 -5.99
C GLU A 56 11.41 -0.37 -5.94
N PHE A 57 10.74 -0.15 -4.81
CA PHE A 57 9.31 -0.42 -4.68
C PHE A 57 8.49 0.29 -5.77
N GLN A 58 8.79 1.57 -6.04
CA GLN A 58 8.08 2.33 -7.08
C GLN A 58 8.30 1.73 -8.48
N LYS A 59 9.50 1.19 -8.79
CA LYS A 59 9.73 0.49 -10.06
C LYS A 59 8.79 -0.71 -10.22
N TYR A 60 8.60 -1.50 -9.17
CA TYR A 60 7.68 -2.65 -9.21
C TYR A 60 6.21 -2.23 -9.29
N VAL A 61 5.84 -1.09 -8.70
CA VAL A 61 4.51 -0.48 -8.89
C VAL A 61 4.32 -0.05 -10.35
N ASP A 62 5.28 0.68 -10.92
CA ASP A 62 5.22 1.18 -12.29
C ASP A 62 5.18 0.05 -13.34
N ASN A 63 5.86 -1.06 -13.03
CA ASN A 63 5.85 -2.28 -13.83
C ASN A 63 4.60 -3.14 -13.63
N GLY A 64 3.71 -2.77 -12.70
CA GLY A 64 2.47 -3.48 -12.40
C GLY A 64 2.64 -4.79 -11.62
N GLN A 65 3.84 -5.08 -11.09
CA GLN A 65 4.10 -6.22 -10.20
C GLN A 65 3.60 -5.98 -8.78
N ILE A 66 3.56 -4.71 -8.36
CA ILE A 66 2.92 -4.28 -7.13
C ILE A 66 1.69 -3.45 -7.48
N GLN A 67 0.56 -3.73 -6.84
CA GLN A 67 -0.59 -2.83 -6.82
C GLN A 67 -0.86 -2.39 -5.39
N PHE A 68 -1.19 -1.11 -5.20
CA PHE A 68 -1.54 -0.54 -3.90
C PHE A 68 -2.94 0.05 -3.97
N VAL A 69 -3.79 -0.32 -3.03
CA VAL A 69 -5.15 0.20 -2.88
C VAL A 69 -5.46 0.48 -1.42
N THR A 70 -6.28 1.49 -1.15
CA THR A 70 -6.81 1.77 0.18
C THR A 70 -8.31 1.52 0.19
N PHE A 71 -8.81 0.73 1.12
CA PHE A 71 -10.23 0.49 1.26
C PHE A 71 -10.93 1.65 2.00
N HIS A 72 -12.15 1.93 1.58
CA HIS A 72 -13.03 2.92 2.19
C HIS A 72 -14.48 2.44 2.12
N GLN A 73 -15.39 3.08 2.86
CA GLN A 73 -16.78 2.62 3.01
C GLN A 73 -17.54 2.52 1.67
N SER A 74 -17.21 3.36 0.69
CA SER A 74 -17.80 3.34 -0.66
C SER A 74 -17.10 2.39 -1.64
N PHE A 75 -16.01 1.73 -1.25
CA PHE A 75 -15.24 0.85 -2.13
C PHE A 75 -16.04 -0.44 -2.37
N SER A 76 -16.18 -0.86 -3.63
CA SER A 76 -17.08 -1.94 -4.00
C SER A 76 -16.42 -3.03 -4.85
N TYR A 77 -17.19 -4.09 -5.13
CA TYR A 77 -16.79 -5.16 -6.03
C TYR A 77 -16.38 -4.63 -7.40
N GLU A 78 -17.09 -3.61 -7.91
CA GLU A 78 -16.86 -3.03 -9.23
C GLU A 78 -15.50 -2.32 -9.36
N ASP A 79 -14.94 -1.86 -8.25
CA ASP A 79 -13.62 -1.23 -8.20
C ASP A 79 -12.49 -2.25 -7.99
N PHE A 80 -12.81 -3.34 -7.30
CA PHE A 80 -11.84 -4.37 -6.93
C PHE A 80 -11.71 -5.46 -7.99
N VAL A 81 -12.82 -6.01 -8.46
CA VAL A 81 -12.84 -7.19 -9.33
C VAL A 81 -13.15 -6.82 -10.78
N GLU A 82 -14.36 -6.38 -11.07
CA GLU A 82 -14.74 -5.89 -12.40
C GLU A 82 -16.05 -5.12 -12.34
N GLY A 83 -16.17 -4.09 -13.18
CA GLY A 83 -17.33 -3.22 -13.19
C GLY A 83 -17.65 -2.69 -14.58
N ILE A 84 -18.92 -2.35 -14.82
CA ILE A 84 -19.33 -1.68 -16.05
C ILE A 84 -18.89 -0.23 -15.98
N ARG A 85 -18.10 0.22 -16.95
CA ARG A 85 -17.68 1.61 -17.12
C ARG A 85 -18.32 2.20 -18.38
N VAL A 86 -18.75 3.45 -18.29
CA VAL A 86 -19.36 4.18 -19.39
C VAL A 86 -18.34 5.14 -19.96
N LYS A 87 -18.07 5.04 -21.26
CA LYS A 87 -17.21 5.98 -22.00
C LYS A 87 -18.02 6.62 -23.12
N SER A 88 -17.91 7.94 -23.25
CA SER A 88 -18.46 8.65 -24.39
C SER A 88 -17.44 8.61 -25.53
N VAL A 89 -17.80 7.96 -26.63
CA VAL A 89 -17.03 7.98 -27.87
C VAL A 89 -17.94 8.54 -28.96
N ASN A 90 -17.58 9.67 -29.57
CA ASN A 90 -18.37 10.34 -30.61
C ASN A 90 -19.83 10.65 -30.21
N ASN A 91 -20.06 11.15 -28.98
CA ASN A 91 -21.41 11.37 -28.41
C ASN A 91 -22.29 10.11 -28.30
N GLN A 92 -21.72 8.92 -28.42
CA GLN A 92 -22.39 7.65 -28.11
C GLN A 92 -21.83 7.07 -26.81
N LEU A 93 -22.73 6.63 -25.94
CA LEU A 93 -22.37 5.96 -24.70
C LEU A 93 -21.99 4.50 -25.01
N ASN A 94 -20.75 4.14 -24.72
CA ASN A 94 -20.26 2.77 -24.78
C ASN A 94 -20.13 2.20 -23.36
N TYR A 95 -20.67 1.01 -23.14
CA TYR A 95 -20.63 0.28 -21.87
C TYR A 95 -19.65 -0.88 -22.02
N SER A 96 -18.52 -0.83 -21.33
CA SER A 96 -17.54 -1.90 -21.31
C SER A 96 -17.33 -2.41 -19.89
N VAL A 97 -17.21 -3.73 -19.75
CA VAL A 97 -16.75 -4.32 -18.50
C VAL A 97 -15.25 -4.07 -18.40
N GLU A 98 -14.80 -3.43 -17.33
CA GLU A 98 -13.39 -3.17 -17.07
C GLU A 98 -12.92 -3.91 -15.81
N PRO A 99 -11.70 -4.47 -15.83
CA PRO A 99 -11.13 -5.12 -14.66
C PRO A 99 -10.85 -4.09 -13.56
N GLY A 100 -11.21 -4.44 -12.33
CA GLY A 100 -10.77 -3.76 -11.12
C GLY A 100 -9.33 -4.15 -10.77
N ILE A 101 -8.81 -3.56 -9.69
CA ILE A 101 -7.40 -3.70 -9.30
C ILE A 101 -6.95 -5.14 -8.99
N PHE A 102 -7.83 -5.94 -8.37
CA PHE A 102 -7.57 -7.33 -8.02
C PHE A 102 -7.53 -8.22 -9.27
N LYS A 103 -8.54 -8.09 -10.15
CA LYS A 103 -8.55 -8.84 -11.42
C LYS A 103 -7.36 -8.46 -12.29
N TYR A 104 -7.05 -7.16 -12.37
CA TYR A 104 -5.90 -6.67 -13.12
C TYR A 104 -4.58 -7.30 -12.67
N ILE A 105 -4.28 -7.31 -11.37
CA ILE A 105 -3.02 -7.91 -10.89
C ILE A 105 -3.00 -9.43 -11.03
N CYS A 106 -4.14 -10.12 -10.86
CA CYS A 106 -4.25 -11.56 -11.16
C CYS A 106 -3.94 -11.84 -12.63
N ASP A 107 -4.52 -11.04 -13.55
CA ASP A 107 -4.29 -11.17 -14.99
C ASP A 107 -2.81 -10.88 -15.34
N GLN A 108 -2.15 -9.93 -14.67
CA GLN A 108 -0.71 -9.69 -14.86
C GLN A 108 0.13 -10.87 -14.37
N ALA A 109 -0.15 -11.36 -13.16
CA ALA A 109 0.55 -12.48 -12.55
C ALA A 109 0.44 -13.76 -13.38
N GLU A 110 -0.73 -14.02 -13.97
CA GLU A 110 -0.94 -15.17 -14.85
C GLU A 110 -0.24 -15.02 -16.20
N ASN A 111 -0.37 -13.85 -16.84
CA ASN A 111 0.20 -13.61 -18.16
C ASN A 111 1.73 -13.64 -18.14
N PHE A 112 2.36 -13.21 -17.05
CA PHE A 112 3.80 -13.32 -16.88
C PHE A 112 4.27 -14.78 -16.83
N ASN A 113 3.54 -15.65 -16.12
CA ASN A 113 3.87 -17.08 -16.07
C ASN A 113 3.77 -17.75 -17.44
N LYS A 114 2.73 -17.40 -18.22
CA LYS A 114 2.60 -17.86 -19.61
C LYS A 114 3.77 -17.36 -20.47
N ARG A 115 4.22 -16.10 -20.30
CA ARG A 115 5.35 -15.53 -21.03
C ARG A 115 6.67 -16.26 -20.77
N ASN A 116 6.98 -16.61 -19.52
CA ASN A 116 8.18 -17.40 -19.18
C ASN A 116 8.11 -18.86 -19.65
N LEU A 117 6.91 -19.42 -19.80
CA LEU A 117 6.73 -20.78 -20.36
C LEU A 117 6.96 -20.83 -21.87
N PHE A 118 6.76 -19.71 -22.59
CA PHE A 118 6.86 -19.65 -24.05
C PHE A 118 8.15 -18.98 -24.57
N ASP A 119 8.72 -18.00 -23.87
CA ASP A 119 9.97 -17.35 -24.27
C ASP A 119 11.05 -17.53 -23.19
N GLN A 120 12.06 -18.33 -23.53
CA GLN A 120 13.26 -18.55 -22.71
C GLN A 120 14.21 -17.33 -22.70
N GLN A 121 13.75 -16.14 -23.13
CA GLN A 121 14.59 -15.00 -23.46
C GLN A 121 13.93 -13.67 -23.04
N VAL A 122 14.61 -12.87 -22.21
CA VAL A 122 14.13 -11.55 -21.74
C VAL A 122 14.94 -10.44 -22.40
N ALA A 123 14.26 -9.42 -22.94
CA ALA A 123 14.90 -8.22 -23.48
C ALA A 123 15.42 -7.29 -22.38
N THR A 124 16.62 -6.74 -22.55
CA THR A 124 17.15 -5.72 -21.63
C THR A 124 16.50 -4.36 -21.87
N ASP A 125 16.16 -3.63 -20.81
CA ASP A 125 15.53 -2.31 -20.93
C ASP A 125 16.38 -1.31 -21.72
N GLU A 126 17.71 -1.40 -21.61
CA GLU A 126 18.67 -0.58 -22.33
C GLU A 126 18.62 -0.82 -23.85
N SER A 127 18.59 -2.08 -24.29
CA SER A 127 18.52 -2.41 -25.71
C SER A 127 17.18 -2.02 -26.34
N ILE A 128 16.06 -2.15 -25.59
CA ILE A 128 14.75 -1.66 -26.06
C ILE A 128 14.77 -0.14 -26.23
N ILE A 129 15.33 0.59 -25.27
CA ILE A 129 15.45 2.05 -25.36
C ILE A 129 16.29 2.45 -26.58
N GLN A 130 17.39 1.75 -26.83
CA GLN A 130 18.25 1.99 -27.98
C GLN A 130 17.56 1.71 -29.32
N ALA A 131 16.83 0.60 -29.43
CA ALA A 131 16.09 0.23 -30.64
C ALA A 131 14.97 1.25 -30.95
N ILE A 132 14.19 1.65 -29.95
CA ILE A 132 13.14 2.66 -30.12
C ILE A 132 13.76 4.03 -30.49
N SER A 133 14.87 4.42 -29.85
CA SER A 133 15.54 5.69 -30.17
C SER A 133 16.07 5.70 -31.60
N SER A 134 16.65 4.59 -32.05
CA SER A 134 17.14 4.43 -33.43
C SER A 134 16.00 4.46 -34.46
N LEU A 135 14.83 3.88 -34.14
CA LEU A 135 13.64 4.01 -34.97
C LEU A 135 13.18 5.46 -35.07
N VAL A 136 13.14 6.18 -33.95
CA VAL A 136 12.71 7.58 -33.90
C VAL A 136 13.58 8.45 -34.80
N GLU A 137 14.90 8.30 -34.76
CA GLU A 137 15.81 9.06 -35.64
C GLU A 137 15.60 8.72 -37.12
N ARG A 138 15.52 7.43 -37.48
CA ARG A 138 15.21 7.04 -38.88
C ARG A 138 13.88 7.64 -39.37
N ALA A 139 12.87 7.67 -38.50
CA ALA A 139 11.54 8.18 -38.82
C ALA A 139 11.47 9.73 -38.89
N LYS A 140 12.50 10.46 -38.42
CA LYS A 140 12.62 11.91 -38.65
C LYS A 140 13.12 12.22 -40.06
N GLU A 141 13.99 11.37 -40.59
CA GLU A 141 14.62 11.57 -41.91
C GLU A 141 13.70 11.15 -43.06
N GLN A 142 12.96 10.04 -42.89
CA GLN A 142 12.10 9.48 -43.93
C GLN A 142 10.93 8.69 -43.35
N GLU A 143 9.85 8.57 -44.13
CA GLU A 143 8.72 7.70 -43.78
C GLU A 143 9.12 6.23 -43.85
N ILE A 144 8.87 5.48 -42.78
CA ILE A 144 9.18 4.04 -42.70
C ILE A 144 7.90 3.25 -42.88
N ILE A 145 7.94 2.20 -43.70
CA ILE A 145 6.78 1.37 -44.03
C ILE A 145 6.73 0.16 -43.10
N PHE A 146 5.56 -0.10 -42.52
CA PHE A 146 5.28 -1.27 -41.69
C PHE A 146 4.03 -2.00 -42.16
N HIS A 147 3.91 -3.26 -41.75
CA HIS A 147 2.78 -4.12 -42.06
C HIS A 147 2.14 -4.65 -40.78
N THR A 148 0.82 -4.45 -40.65
CA THR A 148 0.05 -5.06 -39.55
C THR A 148 -0.02 -6.58 -39.69
N LYS A 149 -0.51 -7.29 -38.67
CA LYS A 149 -0.72 -8.76 -38.71
C LYS A 149 -1.62 -9.22 -39.88
N ARG A 150 -2.49 -8.33 -40.39
CA ARG A 150 -3.36 -8.59 -41.54
C ARG A 150 -2.76 -8.09 -42.87
N ASN A 151 -1.46 -7.81 -42.91
CA ASN A 151 -0.72 -7.25 -44.06
C ASN A 151 -1.20 -5.86 -44.54
N LEU A 152 -1.97 -5.12 -43.74
CA LEU A 152 -2.27 -3.72 -44.06
C LEU A 152 -1.01 -2.88 -43.90
N VAL A 153 -0.72 -2.08 -44.93
CA VAL A 153 0.44 -1.19 -45.01
C VAL A 153 0.11 0.12 -44.28
N PHE A 154 1.05 0.61 -43.49
CA PHE A 154 1.00 1.96 -42.92
C PHE A 154 2.40 2.55 -42.89
N LYS A 155 2.46 3.88 -42.87
CA LYS A 155 3.72 4.61 -42.82
C LYS A 155 3.91 5.22 -41.45
N VAL A 156 5.14 5.29 -40.97
CA VAL A 156 5.49 5.91 -39.69
C VAL A 156 6.49 7.02 -39.92
N ARG A 157 6.21 8.17 -39.31
CA ARG A 157 7.08 9.34 -39.27
C ARG A 157 7.23 9.82 -37.83
N SER A 158 8.29 10.57 -37.55
CA SER A 158 8.51 11.19 -36.24
C SER A 158 8.50 12.72 -36.35
N ASN A 159 7.94 13.38 -35.35
CA ASN A 159 8.02 14.84 -35.25
C ASN A 159 9.35 15.29 -34.61
N THR A 160 9.56 16.61 -34.54
CA THR A 160 10.77 17.20 -33.92
C THR A 160 10.95 16.86 -32.45
N ARG A 161 9.87 16.47 -31.75
CA ARG A 161 9.89 16.04 -30.33
C ARG A 161 10.07 14.52 -30.17
N GLY A 162 10.23 13.77 -31.25
CA GLY A 162 10.41 12.31 -31.22
C GLY A 162 9.12 11.50 -31.08
N THR A 163 7.94 12.11 -31.23
CA THR A 163 6.67 11.39 -31.21
C THR A 163 6.44 10.67 -32.54
N LEU A 164 6.20 9.36 -32.49
CA LEU A 164 5.87 8.55 -33.65
C LEU A 164 4.39 8.73 -34.05
N ILE A 165 4.17 8.89 -35.34
CA ILE A 165 2.85 9.06 -35.96
C ILE A 165 2.72 8.03 -37.08
N ALA A 166 1.69 7.19 -37.02
CA ALA A 166 1.32 6.27 -38.08
C ALA A 166 0.27 6.91 -39.00
N THR A 167 0.57 6.95 -40.30
CA THR A 167 -0.37 7.34 -41.36
C THR A 167 -0.93 6.08 -42.02
N THR A 168 -2.23 5.90 -41.90
CA THR A 168 -2.97 4.73 -42.44
C THR A 168 -3.16 4.83 -43.95
N SER A 169 -3.62 3.74 -44.60
CA SER A 169 -3.97 3.74 -46.02
C SER A 169 -5.08 4.71 -46.41
N ASN A 170 -5.85 5.20 -45.44
CA ASN A 170 -6.93 6.18 -45.63
C ASN A 170 -6.47 7.60 -45.23
N ASP A 171 -5.16 7.86 -45.22
CA ASP A 171 -4.56 9.16 -44.85
C ASP A 171 -4.96 9.70 -43.47
N THR A 172 -5.30 8.79 -42.55
CA THR A 172 -5.56 9.15 -41.15
C THR A 172 -4.30 8.99 -40.31
N ASP A 173 -3.94 10.03 -39.56
CA ASP A 173 -2.80 10.06 -38.65
C ASP A 173 -3.18 9.60 -37.24
N ILE A 174 -2.37 8.69 -36.68
CA ILE A 174 -2.55 8.12 -35.34
C ILE A 174 -1.25 8.30 -34.57
N VAL A 175 -1.34 8.96 -33.42
CA VAL A 175 -0.20 9.12 -32.50
C VAL A 175 0.07 7.81 -31.77
N LEU A 176 1.31 7.35 -31.81
CA LEU A 176 1.73 6.10 -31.18
C LEU A 176 2.44 6.39 -29.85
N ALA A 177 2.04 5.66 -28.81
CA ALA A 177 2.71 5.77 -27.52
C ALA A 177 3.84 4.72 -27.43
N ASN A 178 5.08 5.18 -27.24
CA ASN A 178 6.26 4.31 -27.12
C ASN A 178 6.13 3.27 -26.00
N LYS A 179 5.31 3.52 -24.98
CA LYS A 179 4.97 2.56 -23.93
C LYS A 179 4.50 1.23 -24.52
N TYR A 180 3.54 1.24 -25.45
CA TYR A 180 3.00 -0.01 -26.00
C TYR A 180 4.01 -0.73 -26.89
N ILE A 181 4.87 0.00 -27.63
CA ILE A 181 5.94 -0.61 -28.43
C ILE A 181 6.95 -1.31 -27.49
N ARG A 182 7.33 -0.65 -26.39
CA ARG A 182 8.18 -1.22 -25.33
C ARG A 182 7.52 -2.47 -24.73
N ASP A 183 6.24 -2.40 -24.38
CA ASP A 183 5.52 -3.54 -23.80
C ASP A 183 5.54 -4.75 -24.75
N TYR A 184 5.31 -4.53 -26.06
CA TYR A 184 5.38 -5.60 -27.06
C TYR A 184 6.81 -6.13 -27.31
N LEU A 185 7.85 -5.30 -27.18
CA LEU A 185 9.25 -5.72 -27.29
C LEU A 185 9.71 -6.55 -26.10
N LYS A 186 9.26 -6.19 -24.89
CA LYS A 186 9.50 -6.96 -23.65
C LYS A 186 8.81 -8.32 -23.67
N VAL A 187 7.57 -8.35 -24.16
CA VAL A 187 6.67 -9.49 -24.03
C VAL A 187 6.72 -10.44 -25.23
N GLN A 188 7.24 -9.98 -26.38
CA GLN A 188 7.26 -10.71 -27.66
C GLN A 188 5.90 -11.34 -28.08
N SER A 189 4.78 -10.89 -27.51
CA SER A 189 3.46 -11.44 -27.80
C SER A 189 3.07 -11.32 -29.28
N GLU A 190 2.49 -12.39 -29.81
CA GLU A 190 1.84 -12.40 -31.12
C GLU A 190 0.36 -11.95 -31.04
N GLU A 191 -0.20 -11.79 -29.84
CA GLU A 191 -1.56 -11.28 -29.63
C GLU A 191 -1.61 -9.75 -29.55
N ILE A 192 -2.62 -9.17 -30.20
CA ILE A 192 -2.81 -7.71 -30.25
C ILE A 192 -3.79 -7.32 -29.14
N ILE A 193 -3.31 -6.59 -28.14
CA ILE A 193 -4.08 -6.12 -26.99
C ILE A 193 -4.54 -4.67 -27.23
N ALA A 194 -5.72 -4.32 -26.72
CA ALA A 194 -6.27 -2.95 -26.70
C ALA A 194 -6.27 -2.24 -28.07
N GLN A 195 -6.49 -2.99 -29.16
CA GLN A 195 -6.50 -2.49 -30.55
C GLN A 195 -5.19 -1.80 -30.98
N LYS A 196 -4.06 -2.12 -30.33
CA LYS A 196 -2.73 -1.53 -30.60
C LYS A 196 -1.98 -2.28 -31.71
N SER A 197 -2.59 -2.39 -32.88
CA SER A 197 -2.06 -3.15 -34.02
C SER A 197 -0.84 -2.52 -34.67
N TYR A 198 -0.72 -1.19 -34.64
CA TYR A 198 0.42 -0.46 -35.20
C TYR A 198 1.65 -0.56 -34.30
N GLU A 199 1.47 -0.34 -33.00
CA GLU A 199 2.55 -0.48 -32.01
C GLU A 199 3.08 -1.93 -31.96
N TRP A 200 2.19 -2.92 -32.09
CA TRP A 200 2.57 -4.34 -32.24
C TRP A 200 3.43 -4.58 -33.48
N ALA A 201 3.03 -4.05 -34.63
CA ALA A 201 3.74 -4.25 -35.90
C ALA A 201 5.15 -3.64 -35.88
N ILE A 202 5.27 -2.45 -35.29
CA ILE A 202 6.56 -1.80 -35.08
C ILE A 202 7.42 -2.64 -34.14
N ALA A 203 6.89 -3.02 -32.97
CA ALA A 203 7.62 -3.84 -32.02
C ALA A 203 8.11 -5.16 -32.64
N LYS A 204 7.26 -5.83 -33.44
CA LYS A 204 7.62 -7.06 -34.15
C LYS A 204 8.81 -6.88 -35.09
N SER A 205 8.86 -5.77 -35.83
CA SER A 205 9.99 -5.47 -36.71
C SER A 205 11.28 -5.16 -35.96
N LEU A 206 11.17 -4.58 -34.75
CA LEU A 206 12.31 -4.19 -33.93
C LEU A 206 12.88 -5.36 -33.11
N ARG A 207 12.23 -6.53 -33.06
CA ARG A 207 12.73 -7.69 -32.30
C ARG A 207 14.12 -8.13 -32.75
N SER A 208 14.47 -8.02 -34.04
CA SER A 208 15.83 -8.34 -34.49
C SER A 208 16.88 -7.31 -34.09
N GLU A 209 16.46 -6.13 -33.62
CA GLU A 209 17.33 -5.02 -33.21
C GLU A 209 17.49 -4.94 -31.67
N VAL A 210 16.87 -5.85 -30.91
CA VAL A 210 16.89 -5.88 -29.43
C VAL A 210 17.69 -7.09 -28.95
N GLU A 211 18.52 -6.89 -27.92
CA GLU A 211 19.28 -7.98 -27.31
C GLU A 211 18.43 -8.71 -26.28
N TYR A 212 18.33 -10.03 -26.44
CA TYR A 212 17.60 -10.90 -25.53
C TYR A 212 18.55 -11.85 -24.80
N GLN A 213 18.44 -11.90 -23.48
CA GLN A 213 19.23 -12.77 -22.62
C GLN A 213 18.44 -14.03 -22.27
N SER A 214 19.06 -15.20 -22.43
CA SER A 214 18.47 -16.47 -22.02
C SER A 214 18.51 -16.64 -20.51
N ILE A 215 17.38 -17.01 -19.89
CA ILE A 215 17.32 -17.32 -18.45
C ILE A 215 17.42 -18.83 -18.27
N ASP A 216 18.45 -19.29 -17.55
CA ASP A 216 18.63 -20.69 -17.18
C ASP A 216 17.60 -21.15 -16.12
N SER A 217 16.73 -22.07 -16.55
CA SER A 217 16.05 -23.14 -15.80
C SER A 217 15.61 -22.92 -14.33
N ASN A 218 14.43 -22.34 -14.15
CA ASN A 218 13.26 -22.93 -13.47
C ASN A 218 12.10 -21.95 -13.72
N PRO A 219 10.89 -22.36 -14.17
CA PRO A 219 9.76 -21.44 -14.28
C PRO A 219 9.21 -21.16 -12.87
N GLN A 220 10.03 -20.60 -11.99
CA GLN A 220 9.55 -20.05 -10.75
C GLN A 220 8.79 -18.79 -11.13
N SER A 221 7.47 -18.91 -11.06
CA SER A 221 6.54 -17.83 -11.25
C SER A 221 6.98 -16.60 -10.47
N LEU A 222 7.22 -15.48 -11.14
CA LEU A 222 7.62 -14.25 -10.45
C LEU A 222 6.49 -13.84 -9.49
N PRO A 223 6.81 -13.46 -8.25
CA PRO A 223 5.81 -13.02 -7.30
C PRO A 223 5.20 -11.68 -7.70
N TYR A 224 3.91 -11.53 -7.42
CA TYR A 224 3.16 -10.28 -7.54
C TYR A 224 2.60 -9.91 -6.17
N VAL A 225 2.51 -8.64 -5.84
CA VAL A 225 2.05 -8.20 -4.52
C VAL A 225 0.90 -7.20 -4.64
N LEU A 226 -0.22 -7.50 -4.00
CA LEU A 226 -1.32 -6.57 -3.79
C LEU A 226 -1.29 -6.07 -2.35
N ILE A 227 -1.12 -4.77 -2.17
CA ILE A 227 -1.20 -4.11 -0.86
C ILE A 227 -2.59 -3.50 -0.71
N ILE A 228 -3.29 -3.86 0.37
CA ILE A 228 -4.62 -3.36 0.72
C ILE A 228 -4.50 -2.59 2.04
N ASP A 229 -4.35 -1.29 1.96
CA ASP A 229 -4.29 -0.42 3.12
C ASP A 229 -5.70 -0.22 3.72
N GLU A 230 -5.79 -0.16 5.04
CA GLU A 230 -7.06 0.02 5.77
C GLU A 230 -8.12 -1.03 5.40
N ILE A 231 -7.74 -2.30 5.33
CA ILE A 231 -8.59 -3.40 4.83
C ILE A 231 -9.94 -3.51 5.56
N ASN A 232 -10.00 -3.12 6.84
CA ASN A 232 -11.23 -3.11 7.64
C ASN A 232 -12.18 -1.94 7.32
N ARG A 233 -11.76 -0.91 6.57
CA ARG A 233 -12.61 0.26 6.24
C ARG A 233 -13.64 -0.01 5.15
N GLY A 234 -13.51 -1.11 4.43
CA GLY A 234 -14.48 -1.57 3.43
C GLY A 234 -15.32 -2.75 3.91
N ASN A 235 -16.48 -2.97 3.30
CA ASN A 235 -17.22 -4.22 3.50
C ASN A 235 -16.53 -5.34 2.71
N ILE A 236 -15.57 -6.01 3.35
CA ILE A 236 -14.67 -6.94 2.67
C ILE A 236 -15.44 -8.08 1.99
N SER A 237 -16.48 -8.63 2.63
CA SER A 237 -17.30 -9.71 2.05
C SER A 237 -18.01 -9.25 0.76
N ARG A 238 -18.45 -7.99 0.70
CA ARG A 238 -19.04 -7.41 -0.52
C ARG A 238 -17.98 -7.07 -1.57
N ILE A 239 -16.79 -6.63 -1.16
CA ILE A 239 -15.69 -6.24 -2.07
C ILE A 239 -15.11 -7.48 -2.77
N PHE A 240 -14.81 -8.54 -2.00
CA PHE A 240 -14.28 -9.79 -2.57
C PHE A 240 -15.37 -10.63 -3.23
N GLY A 241 -16.62 -10.52 -2.80
CA GLY A 241 -17.72 -11.33 -3.31
C GLY A 241 -17.42 -12.83 -3.23
N GLU A 242 -17.57 -13.53 -4.34
CA GLU A 242 -17.28 -14.95 -4.51
C GLU A 242 -15.78 -15.29 -4.48
N LEU A 243 -14.90 -14.30 -4.65
CA LEU A 243 -13.44 -14.52 -4.72
C LEU A 243 -12.81 -14.80 -3.36
N ILE A 244 -13.55 -14.58 -2.27
CA ILE A 244 -13.07 -14.85 -0.91
C ILE A 244 -12.64 -16.31 -0.74
N THR A 245 -13.23 -17.24 -1.48
CA THR A 245 -12.83 -18.66 -1.43
C THR A 245 -11.56 -18.90 -2.25
N LEU A 246 -11.36 -18.16 -3.34
CA LEU A 246 -10.26 -18.36 -4.28
C LEU A 246 -8.91 -17.85 -3.76
N ILE A 247 -8.92 -16.93 -2.79
CA ILE A 247 -7.68 -16.45 -2.17
C ILE A 247 -7.02 -17.48 -1.25
N GLU A 248 -7.73 -18.54 -0.84
CA GLU A 248 -7.15 -19.64 -0.07
C GLU A 248 -6.01 -20.30 -0.83
N GLU A 249 -4.88 -20.52 -0.15
CA GLU A 249 -3.65 -21.06 -0.77
C GLU A 249 -3.92 -22.30 -1.62
N SER A 250 -4.60 -23.32 -1.07
CA SER A 250 -4.87 -24.57 -1.79
C SER A 250 -5.77 -24.40 -3.03
N LYS A 251 -6.61 -23.36 -3.06
CA LYS A 251 -7.62 -23.10 -4.11
C LYS A 251 -7.10 -22.25 -5.26
N ARG A 252 -5.88 -21.73 -5.13
CA ARG A 252 -5.25 -20.92 -6.17
C ARG A 252 -4.81 -21.77 -7.37
N LYS A 253 -4.76 -21.12 -8.52
CA LYS A 253 -4.31 -21.72 -9.78
C LYS A 253 -2.87 -22.22 -9.68
N GLY A 254 -2.66 -23.45 -10.13
CA GLY A 254 -1.37 -24.15 -10.02
C GLY A 254 -1.19 -24.98 -8.74
N ASN A 255 -2.14 -24.95 -7.81
CA ASN A 255 -2.12 -25.78 -6.60
C ASN A 255 -3.06 -26.99 -6.74
N ALA A 256 -2.90 -27.98 -5.86
CA ALA A 256 -3.56 -29.29 -5.97
C ALA A 256 -5.10 -29.22 -5.99
N GLU A 257 -5.67 -28.23 -5.30
CA GLU A 257 -7.11 -28.06 -5.12
C GLU A 257 -7.64 -26.82 -5.86
N GLU A 258 -7.00 -26.45 -6.98
CA GLU A 258 -7.33 -25.28 -7.81
C GLU A 258 -8.84 -25.15 -8.04
N LEU A 259 -9.35 -23.93 -7.84
CA LEU A 259 -10.73 -23.56 -8.08
C LEU A 259 -10.81 -22.33 -8.98
N SER A 260 -11.82 -22.30 -9.83
CA SER A 260 -12.19 -21.14 -10.64
C SER A 260 -13.67 -20.81 -10.47
N THR A 261 -14.04 -19.55 -10.66
CA THR A 261 -15.44 -19.09 -10.69
C THR A 261 -15.75 -18.38 -12.01
N ILE A 262 -17.04 -18.24 -12.34
CA ILE A 262 -17.47 -17.43 -13.48
C ILE A 262 -17.85 -16.05 -12.95
N LEU A 263 -17.17 -15.00 -13.44
CA LEU A 263 -17.43 -13.64 -13.00
C LEU A 263 -18.79 -13.12 -13.48
N PRO A 264 -19.50 -12.30 -12.69
CA PRO A 264 -20.88 -11.93 -12.95
C PRO A 264 -21.05 -10.94 -14.10
N TYR A 265 -20.08 -10.06 -14.37
CA TYR A 265 -20.21 -9.03 -15.42
C TYR A 265 -19.64 -9.52 -16.74
N SER A 266 -18.39 -9.96 -16.78
CA SER A 266 -17.70 -10.42 -18.00
C SER A 266 -18.15 -11.82 -18.46
N LYS A 267 -18.66 -12.64 -17.54
CA LYS A 267 -18.94 -14.08 -17.74
C LYS A 267 -17.69 -14.90 -18.08
N GLU A 268 -16.51 -14.36 -17.78
CA GLU A 268 -15.23 -15.06 -17.96
C GLU A 268 -14.94 -15.97 -16.76
N SER A 269 -14.21 -17.07 -17.01
CA SER A 269 -13.67 -17.91 -15.94
C SER A 269 -12.48 -17.21 -15.30
N PHE A 270 -12.44 -17.19 -13.97
CA PHE A 270 -11.42 -16.51 -13.18
C PHE A 270 -10.91 -17.37 -12.04
N SER A 271 -9.59 -17.36 -11.84
CA SER A 271 -8.91 -17.99 -10.69
C SER A 271 -7.78 -17.09 -10.20
N VAL A 272 -7.44 -17.21 -8.92
CA VAL A 272 -6.35 -16.44 -8.30
C VAL A 272 -5.04 -17.20 -8.50
N PRO A 273 -3.98 -16.60 -9.05
CA PRO A 273 -2.74 -17.33 -9.30
C PRO A 273 -1.91 -17.52 -8.02
N ASN A 274 -1.20 -18.65 -7.92
CA ASN A 274 -0.46 -19.03 -6.70
C ASN A 274 0.76 -18.14 -6.38
N ASN A 275 1.16 -17.26 -7.29
CA ASN A 275 2.23 -16.27 -7.10
C ASN A 275 1.75 -14.87 -6.68
N LEU A 276 0.46 -14.68 -6.41
CA LEU A 276 -0.07 -13.39 -5.92
C LEU A 276 -0.04 -13.30 -4.39
N TYR A 277 0.76 -12.43 -3.82
CA TYR A 277 0.78 -12.15 -2.39
C TYR A 277 -0.17 -11.00 -2.07
N ILE A 278 -0.96 -11.12 -1.00
CA ILE A 278 -1.88 -10.08 -0.53
C ILE A 278 -1.41 -9.63 0.85
N ILE A 279 -1.09 -8.34 0.99
CA ILE A 279 -0.66 -7.72 2.24
C ILE A 279 -1.68 -6.65 2.64
N GLY A 280 -2.46 -6.92 3.68
CA GLY A 280 -3.39 -5.98 4.26
C GLY A 280 -2.78 -5.18 5.41
N THR A 281 -3.21 -3.94 5.62
CA THR A 281 -3.01 -3.22 6.89
C THR A 281 -4.35 -2.98 7.58
N MET A 282 -4.37 -3.02 8.90
CA MET A 282 -5.59 -2.83 9.70
C MET A 282 -5.29 -2.02 10.97
N ASN A 283 -6.00 -0.92 11.17
CA ASN A 283 -6.01 -0.25 12.48
C ASN A 283 -6.98 -0.99 13.41
N SER A 284 -6.48 -1.45 14.56
CA SER A 284 -7.30 -2.24 15.50
C SER A 284 -8.22 -1.38 16.37
N SER A 285 -7.91 -0.10 16.56
CA SER A 285 -8.74 0.86 17.31
C SER A 285 -10.05 1.27 16.60
N ASP A 286 -10.16 1.04 15.28
CA ASP A 286 -11.32 1.50 14.49
C ASP A 286 -12.56 0.61 14.74
N ARG A 287 -13.23 0.84 15.88
CA ARG A 287 -14.43 0.11 16.33
C ARG A 287 -15.68 0.39 15.48
N SER A 288 -15.67 1.44 14.64
CA SER A 288 -16.79 1.86 13.79
C SER A 288 -16.97 1.01 12.53
N LEU A 289 -16.07 0.04 12.32
CA LEU A 289 -16.01 -0.80 11.14
C LEU A 289 -16.46 -2.22 11.49
N THR A 290 -17.12 -2.89 10.55
CA THR A 290 -17.60 -4.26 10.74
C THR A 290 -16.41 -5.13 11.13
N GLY A 291 -16.49 -5.82 12.27
CA GLY A 291 -15.45 -6.76 12.67
C GLY A 291 -15.13 -7.70 11.51
N LEU A 292 -13.84 -7.93 11.25
CA LEU A 292 -13.40 -8.72 10.11
C LEU A 292 -14.06 -10.11 10.16
N ASP A 293 -14.78 -10.47 9.08
CA ASP A 293 -15.57 -11.69 8.99
C ASP A 293 -14.70 -12.92 9.34
N LEU A 294 -15.27 -13.88 10.06
CA LEU A 294 -14.61 -15.15 10.39
C LEU A 294 -14.10 -15.87 9.14
N ALA A 295 -14.81 -15.69 8.02
CA ALA A 295 -14.41 -16.16 6.71
C ALA A 295 -13.02 -15.62 6.29
N LEU A 296 -12.74 -14.34 6.50
CA LEU A 296 -11.46 -13.73 6.17
C LEU A 296 -10.39 -14.09 7.18
N ARG A 297 -10.73 -14.16 8.47
CA ARG A 297 -9.76 -14.54 9.51
C ARG A 297 -9.10 -15.89 9.25
N ARG A 298 -9.81 -16.83 8.64
CA ARG A 298 -9.28 -18.16 8.29
C ARG A 298 -8.33 -18.16 7.09
N ARG A 299 -8.31 -17.08 6.31
CA ARG A 299 -7.65 -17.00 5.00
C ARG A 299 -6.45 -16.08 4.98
N PHE A 300 -6.27 -15.30 6.05
CA PHE A 300 -5.15 -14.38 6.26
C PHE A 300 -4.36 -14.80 7.50
N THR A 301 -3.04 -14.67 7.42
CA THR A 301 -2.17 -14.69 8.60
C THR A 301 -2.15 -13.31 9.23
N PHE A 302 -2.36 -13.20 10.54
CA PHE A 302 -2.39 -11.93 11.25
C PHE A 302 -1.06 -11.72 11.98
N THR A 303 -0.40 -10.60 11.70
CA THR A 303 0.84 -10.20 12.37
C THR A 303 0.60 -8.90 13.11
N GLU A 304 0.74 -8.96 14.43
CA GLU A 304 0.56 -7.79 15.29
C GLU A 304 1.78 -6.86 15.18
N MET A 305 1.52 -5.57 15.04
CA MET A 305 2.49 -4.49 15.04
C MET A 305 2.20 -3.58 16.22
N ALA A 306 2.69 -4.00 17.39
CA ALA A 306 2.58 -3.26 18.64
C ALA A 306 3.44 -1.98 18.62
N PRO A 307 3.11 -0.96 19.42
CA PRO A 307 4.00 0.15 19.65
C PRO A 307 5.36 -0.33 20.17
N ASN A 308 6.42 0.16 19.54
CA ASN A 308 7.79 -0.14 19.92
C ASN A 308 8.53 1.12 20.41
N PRO A 309 8.52 1.42 21.72
CA PRO A 309 9.24 2.57 22.28
C PRO A 309 10.76 2.48 22.15
N SER A 310 11.34 1.28 22.04
CA SER A 310 12.81 1.11 21.95
C SER A 310 13.43 1.79 20.72
N LEU A 311 12.63 2.02 19.67
CA LEU A 311 13.04 2.78 18.49
C LEU A 311 13.32 4.27 18.80
N LEU A 312 12.95 4.76 19.99
CA LEU A 312 13.13 6.13 20.46
C LEU A 312 14.15 6.22 21.62
N SER A 313 14.89 5.15 21.91
CA SER A 313 15.86 5.09 23.02
C SER A 313 17.00 6.11 22.91
N ASP A 314 17.34 6.51 21.68
CA ASP A 314 18.30 7.55 21.34
C ASP A 314 17.72 8.98 21.41
N VAL A 315 16.40 9.13 21.59
CA VAL A 315 15.71 10.41 21.53
C VAL A 315 15.53 11.01 22.92
N LYS A 316 16.34 12.02 23.25
CA LYS A 316 16.24 12.80 24.50
C LYS A 316 16.06 14.28 24.22
N VAL A 317 14.97 14.86 24.71
CA VAL A 317 14.63 16.29 24.56
C VAL A 317 14.81 16.97 25.91
N ASP A 318 15.86 17.79 26.08
CA ASP A 318 16.15 18.50 27.35
C ASP A 318 16.12 17.58 28.60
N GLY A 319 16.61 16.34 28.42
CA GLY A 319 16.64 15.30 29.43
C GLY A 319 15.32 14.58 29.69
N ILE A 320 14.32 14.75 28.83
CA ILE A 320 13.09 13.93 28.77
C ILE A 320 13.39 12.70 27.91
N GLU A 321 13.15 11.51 28.46
CA GLU A 321 13.37 10.22 27.79
C GLU A 321 12.08 9.80 27.07
N ILE A 322 12.06 9.90 25.74
CA ILE A 322 10.83 9.77 24.95
C ILE A 322 10.35 8.32 24.88
N ASP A 323 11.26 7.36 24.81
CA ASP A 323 10.96 5.92 24.91
C ASP A 323 10.23 5.59 26.22
N ARG A 324 10.76 6.04 27.36
CA ARG A 324 10.18 5.81 28.68
C ARG A 324 8.84 6.53 28.83
N LEU A 325 8.74 7.77 28.36
CA LEU A 325 7.49 8.53 28.33
C LEU A 325 6.40 7.78 27.54
N LEU A 326 6.71 7.29 26.33
CA LEU A 326 5.76 6.56 25.50
C LEU A 326 5.36 5.23 26.14
N ALA A 327 6.32 4.49 26.70
CA ALA A 327 6.08 3.22 27.37
C ALA A 327 5.09 3.38 28.53
N ILE A 328 5.31 4.36 29.43
CA ILE A 328 4.45 4.58 30.59
C ILE A 328 3.06 5.08 30.19
N ILE A 329 2.96 5.99 29.19
CA ILE A 329 1.66 6.41 28.65
C ILE A 329 0.88 5.20 28.13
N ASN A 330 1.53 4.34 27.34
CA ASN A 330 0.88 3.16 26.77
C ASN A 330 0.47 2.15 27.84
N GLN A 331 1.28 1.91 28.86
CA GLN A 331 0.90 1.05 30.00
C GLN A 331 -0.38 1.56 30.68
N ARG A 332 -0.50 2.87 30.90
CA ARG A 332 -1.71 3.45 31.49
C ARG A 332 -2.92 3.33 30.56
N ILE A 333 -2.74 3.58 29.25
CA ILE A 333 -3.82 3.41 28.28
C ILE A 333 -4.29 1.95 28.23
N GLU A 334 -3.37 0.99 28.23
CA GLU A 334 -3.69 -0.43 28.21
C GLU A 334 -4.49 -0.88 29.45
N ILE A 335 -4.14 -0.35 30.63
CA ILE A 335 -4.86 -0.61 31.89
C ILE A 335 -6.27 0.02 31.88
N LEU A 336 -6.39 1.27 31.40
CA LEU A 336 -7.64 2.02 31.47
C LEU A 336 -8.60 1.74 30.31
N LEU A 337 -8.08 1.26 29.18
CA LEU A 337 -8.84 1.05 27.95
C LEU A 337 -8.60 -0.35 27.37
N ASP A 338 -7.58 -0.49 26.51
CA ASP A 338 -7.09 -1.77 25.99
C ASP A 338 -5.79 -1.55 25.20
N ARG A 339 -5.15 -2.65 24.76
CA ARG A 339 -3.92 -2.63 23.96
C ARG A 339 -4.07 -2.04 22.56
N ASP A 340 -5.28 -2.05 21.99
CA ASP A 340 -5.54 -1.60 20.61
C ASP A 340 -5.57 -0.07 20.49
N HIS A 341 -5.68 0.64 21.63
CA HIS A 341 -5.62 2.10 21.71
C HIS A 341 -4.24 2.63 22.15
N CYS A 342 -3.23 1.77 22.28
CA CYS A 342 -1.89 2.26 22.60
C CYS A 342 -1.35 3.19 21.50
N ILE A 343 -0.53 4.17 21.88
CA ILE A 343 0.02 5.18 20.97
C ILE A 343 1.26 4.62 20.29
N GLY A 344 1.29 4.65 18.95
CA GLY A 344 2.44 4.21 18.18
C GLY A 344 3.64 5.18 18.21
N HIS A 345 4.86 4.66 18.06
CA HIS A 345 6.09 5.46 18.07
C HIS A 345 6.19 6.47 16.93
N ALA A 346 5.46 6.29 15.81
CA ALA A 346 5.55 7.18 14.66
C ALA A 346 5.18 8.64 14.99
N TYR A 347 4.34 8.87 16.00
CA TYR A 347 4.00 10.23 16.45
C TYR A 347 5.23 11.01 16.94
N PHE A 348 6.22 10.31 17.51
CA PHE A 348 7.41 10.87 18.11
C PHE A 348 8.66 10.80 17.21
N MET A 349 8.60 10.05 16.10
CA MET A 349 9.71 9.95 15.14
C MET A 349 10.24 11.29 14.61
N PRO A 350 9.44 12.36 14.40
CA PRO A 350 9.98 13.66 13.99
C PRO A 350 11.02 14.26 14.95
N LEU A 351 11.05 13.81 16.22
CA LEU A 351 12.06 14.23 17.18
C LEU A 351 13.46 13.67 16.87
N LYS A 352 13.58 12.63 16.04
CA LYS A 352 14.88 12.16 15.55
C LYS A 352 15.57 13.19 14.66
N ASP A 353 14.79 13.97 13.90
CA ASP A 353 15.31 15.03 13.04
C ASP A 353 15.47 16.35 13.80
N LYS A 354 14.58 16.62 14.75
CA LYS A 354 14.54 17.88 15.52
C LYS A 354 14.31 17.62 17.01
N LEU A 355 15.39 17.53 17.77
CA LEU A 355 15.39 17.34 19.22
C LEU A 355 15.08 18.64 19.98
N GLU A 356 13.87 19.17 19.81
CA GLU A 356 13.45 20.45 20.39
C GLU A 356 12.17 20.31 21.23
N LEU A 357 12.10 20.99 22.38
CA LEU A 357 10.92 21.00 23.24
C LEU A 357 9.66 21.50 22.52
N ASN A 358 9.80 22.50 21.65
CA ASN A 358 8.68 23.03 20.88
C ASN A 358 8.04 21.96 19.97
N VAL A 359 8.85 21.08 19.38
CA VAL A 359 8.35 19.97 18.55
C VAL A 359 7.61 18.96 19.43
N LEU A 360 8.13 18.63 20.61
CA LEU A 360 7.45 17.75 21.57
C LEU A 360 6.12 18.35 22.05
N LYS A 361 6.08 19.66 22.32
CA LYS A 361 4.88 20.42 22.65
C LYS A 361 3.84 20.34 21.54
N ASP A 362 4.25 20.55 20.29
CA ASP A 362 3.34 20.44 19.14
C ASP A 362 2.80 19.02 18.95
N ILE A 363 3.64 17.99 19.11
CA ILE A 363 3.21 16.59 19.08
C ILE A 363 2.11 16.35 20.12
N PHE A 364 2.33 16.82 21.35
CA PHE A 364 1.35 16.64 22.42
C PHE A 364 0.04 17.38 22.16
N LEU A 365 0.12 18.70 21.89
CA LEU A 365 -1.06 19.55 21.74
C LEU A 365 -1.89 19.23 20.49
N GLN A 366 -1.23 18.87 19.39
CA GLN A 366 -1.89 18.71 18.09
C GLN A 366 -2.23 17.25 17.76
N LYS A 367 -1.56 16.28 18.41
CA LYS A 367 -1.74 14.85 18.10
C LYS A 367 -2.12 14.03 19.32
N ILE A 368 -1.33 14.05 20.39
CA ILE A 368 -1.55 13.16 21.55
C ILE A 368 -2.82 13.53 22.33
N ILE A 369 -3.00 14.80 22.69
CA ILE A 369 -4.17 15.23 23.46
C ILE A 369 -5.47 15.03 22.68
N PRO A 370 -5.60 15.44 21.40
CA PRO A 370 -6.78 15.14 20.60
C PRO A 370 -7.06 13.63 20.47
N LEU A 371 -6.02 12.80 20.31
CA LEU A 371 -6.17 11.35 20.24
C LEU A 371 -6.71 10.77 21.55
N LEU A 372 -6.18 11.20 22.70
CA LEU A 372 -6.68 10.79 24.01
C LEU A 372 -8.13 11.24 24.24
N GLN A 373 -8.53 12.42 23.73
CA GLN A 373 -9.93 12.88 23.78
C GLN A 373 -10.86 11.98 22.97
N GLU A 374 -10.40 11.44 21.85
CA GLU A 374 -11.16 10.48 21.06
C GLU A 374 -11.28 9.12 21.77
N TYR A 375 -10.18 8.65 22.39
CA TYR A 375 -10.14 7.37 23.11
C TYR A 375 -10.98 7.39 24.39
N PHE A 376 -10.88 8.45 25.18
CA PHE A 376 -11.60 8.65 26.43
C PHE A 376 -12.74 9.66 26.20
N PHE A 377 -13.73 9.26 25.39
CA PHE A 377 -14.83 10.12 24.96
C PHE A 377 -15.54 10.80 26.16
N ASP A 378 -15.42 12.14 26.24
CA ASP A 378 -15.92 13.00 27.33
C ASP A 378 -15.34 12.69 28.74
N ASP A 379 -14.26 11.91 28.84
CA ASP A 379 -13.67 11.44 30.10
C ASP A 379 -12.25 12.01 30.33
N TRP A 380 -12.22 13.30 30.65
CA TRP A 380 -10.99 14.04 30.87
C TRP A 380 -10.23 13.64 32.14
N GLU A 381 -10.90 13.01 33.10
CA GLU A 381 -10.28 12.52 34.33
C GLU A 381 -9.35 11.36 34.00
N HIS A 382 -9.80 10.40 33.19
CA HIS A 382 -8.94 9.31 32.71
C HIS A 382 -7.78 9.82 31.85
N ILE A 383 -7.99 10.84 31.00
CA ILE A 383 -6.89 11.47 30.25
C ILE A 383 -5.86 12.06 31.23
N ASN A 384 -6.31 12.74 32.29
CA ASN A 384 -5.42 13.32 33.29
C ASN A 384 -4.63 12.22 34.04
N ILE A 385 -5.27 11.09 34.37
CA ILE A 385 -4.61 9.91 34.96
C ILE A 385 -3.54 9.35 34.02
N VAL A 386 -3.82 9.22 32.72
CA VAL A 386 -2.83 8.78 31.71
C VAL A 386 -1.59 9.67 31.73
N LEU A 387 -1.77 10.98 31.92
CA LEU A 387 -0.70 11.97 32.00
C LEU A 387 -0.08 12.11 33.41
N ASN A 388 -0.44 11.24 34.35
CA ASN A 388 -0.01 11.28 35.75
C ASN A 388 -0.39 12.57 36.50
N GLU A 389 -1.52 13.18 36.15
CA GLU A 389 -1.99 14.42 36.75
C GLU A 389 -0.93 15.55 36.73
N ASN A 390 -0.05 15.53 35.71
CA ASN A 390 1.15 16.35 35.63
C ASN A 390 0.90 17.86 35.42
N GLY A 391 -0.36 18.31 35.46
CA GLY A 391 -0.77 19.69 35.27
C GLY A 391 -0.98 20.12 33.81
N MET A 392 -0.84 19.21 32.83
CA MET A 392 -1.19 19.48 31.43
C MET A 392 -2.69 19.65 31.20
N LEU A 393 -3.51 19.05 32.05
CA LEU A 393 -4.95 19.29 32.14
C LEU A 393 -5.27 19.96 33.46
N LYS A 394 -6.22 20.89 33.43
CA LYS A 394 -6.73 21.54 34.65
C LYS A 394 -8.25 21.65 34.61
N GLN A 395 -8.85 21.61 35.78
CA GLN A 395 -10.27 21.85 35.94
C GLN A 395 -10.57 23.33 35.70
N LYS A 396 -11.46 23.60 34.75
CA LYS A 396 -11.94 24.94 34.40
C LYS A 396 -13.12 25.36 35.26
N TYR A 397 -14.09 24.44 35.44
CA TYR A 397 -15.25 24.65 36.29
C TYR A 397 -15.54 23.37 37.07
N ASN A 398 -15.84 23.52 38.36
CA ASN A 398 -16.40 22.42 39.14
C ASN A 398 -17.94 22.41 39.09
N ALA A 399 -18.53 21.26 39.43
CA ALA A 399 -19.99 21.10 39.48
C ALA A 399 -20.71 22.19 40.30
N SER A 400 -20.10 22.67 41.40
CA SER A 400 -20.69 23.72 42.25
C SER A 400 -20.76 25.08 41.55
N GLU A 401 -19.69 25.47 40.84
CA GLU A 401 -19.62 26.71 40.07
C GLU A 401 -20.60 26.71 38.91
N MET A 402 -20.73 25.58 38.21
CA MET A 402 -21.68 25.44 37.11
C MET A 402 -23.13 25.54 37.57
N ASN A 403 -23.47 24.92 38.69
CA ASN A 403 -24.83 24.96 39.24
C ASN A 403 -25.27 26.39 39.63
N ARG A 404 -24.32 27.30 39.89
CA ARG A 404 -24.61 28.72 40.15
C ARG A 404 -24.95 29.52 38.89
N LEU A 405 -24.58 29.04 37.70
CA LEU A 405 -24.81 29.73 36.42
C LEU A 405 -26.21 29.50 35.82
N PHE A 406 -26.91 28.45 36.26
CA PHE A 406 -28.22 28.07 35.70
C PHE A 406 -29.34 28.22 36.74
N LYS A 407 -30.50 28.76 36.31
CA LYS A 407 -31.66 29.03 37.19
C LYS A 407 -32.33 27.77 37.77
N ASN A 408 -32.19 26.62 37.10
CA ASN A 408 -32.70 25.31 37.51
C ASN A 408 -31.66 24.24 37.09
N PRO A 409 -30.57 24.06 37.84
CA PRO A 409 -29.55 23.08 37.46
C PRO A 409 -30.13 21.67 37.61
N LYS A 410 -30.35 20.99 36.49
CA LYS A 410 -30.50 19.53 36.50
C LYS A 410 -29.13 18.97 36.87
N SER A 411 -28.90 18.69 38.16
CA SER A 411 -27.73 18.03 38.75
C SER A 411 -26.57 17.79 37.77
N MET A 412 -25.81 18.84 37.46
CA MET A 412 -24.64 18.73 36.60
C MET A 412 -23.50 18.19 37.47
N ASN A 413 -23.29 16.87 37.43
CA ASN A 413 -22.26 16.17 38.21
C ASN A 413 -20.97 15.93 37.41
N ARG A 414 -20.65 16.78 36.43
CA ARG A 414 -19.43 16.65 35.64
C ARG A 414 -18.54 17.88 35.81
N ASP A 415 -17.25 17.63 35.91
CA ASP A 415 -16.24 18.66 35.89
C ASP A 415 -15.89 19.03 34.44
N ILE A 416 -15.68 20.31 34.19
CA ILE A 416 -15.26 20.80 32.87
C ILE A 416 -13.76 21.04 32.94
N TRP A 417 -13.04 20.40 32.04
CA TRP A 417 -11.59 20.46 31.94
C TRP A 417 -11.15 21.36 30.79
N GLU A 418 -9.94 21.90 30.90
CA GLU A 418 -9.27 22.58 29.80
C GLU A 418 -7.78 22.23 29.75
N VAL A 419 -7.21 22.32 28.55
CA VAL A 419 -5.78 22.11 28.33
C VAL A 419 -5.00 23.30 28.90
N ASN A 420 -4.02 23.02 29.76
CA ASN A 420 -3.12 24.03 30.32
C ASN A 420 -1.90 24.20 29.40
N THR A 421 -1.99 25.09 28.42
CA THR A 421 -0.94 25.29 27.41
C THR A 421 0.42 25.66 27.99
N HIS A 422 0.47 26.32 29.15
CA HIS A 422 1.72 26.68 29.83
C HIS A 422 2.47 25.48 30.41
N ALA A 423 1.77 24.40 30.78
CA ALA A 423 2.42 23.20 31.32
C ALA A 423 3.27 22.47 30.25
N PHE A 424 2.96 22.65 28.97
CA PHE A 424 3.74 22.06 27.86
C PHE A 424 5.06 22.81 27.60
N ASP A 425 5.28 23.97 28.24
CA ASP A 425 6.58 24.64 28.25
C ASP A 425 7.45 24.19 29.45
N ASP A 426 6.90 23.42 30.39
CA ASP A 426 7.61 22.95 31.59
C ASP A 426 8.10 21.51 31.41
N LEU A 427 9.43 21.34 31.40
CA LEU A 427 10.10 20.03 31.37
C LEU A 427 9.65 19.10 32.50
N LYS A 428 9.28 19.66 33.67
CA LYS A 428 8.82 18.88 34.81
C LYS A 428 7.50 18.17 34.53
N ALA A 429 6.60 18.78 33.75
CA ALA A 429 5.31 18.17 33.41
C ALA A 429 5.53 16.88 32.59
N TYR A 430 6.44 16.89 31.63
CA TYR A 430 6.80 15.69 30.85
C TYR A 430 7.48 14.63 31.70
N LYS A 431 8.46 15.01 32.54
CA LYS A 431 9.17 14.06 33.41
C LYS A 431 8.23 13.43 34.43
N ALA A 432 7.28 14.19 34.96
CA ALA A 432 6.29 13.68 35.90
C ALA A 432 5.47 12.50 35.34
N ILE A 433 5.38 12.33 34.01
CA ILE A 433 4.70 11.18 33.41
C ILE A 433 5.32 9.85 33.86
N TYR A 434 6.66 9.78 33.99
CA TYR A 434 7.40 8.54 34.26
C TYR A 434 8.34 8.59 35.48
N VAL A 435 8.44 9.73 36.17
CA VAL A 435 9.19 9.84 37.43
C VAL A 435 8.37 9.26 38.58
N GLY A 436 8.97 8.36 39.37
CA GLY A 436 8.31 7.68 40.49
C GLY A 436 7.57 6.39 40.11
N THR A 437 7.52 6.05 38.81
CA THR A 437 7.16 4.70 38.35
C THR A 437 8.43 3.85 38.32
N ASP A 438 8.82 3.34 39.49
CA ASP A 438 9.84 2.29 39.64
C ASP A 438 9.15 0.94 39.48
N LEU A 439 8.80 0.62 38.23
CA LEU A 439 8.68 -0.75 37.78
C LEU A 439 9.76 -0.87 36.71
N GLU A 440 10.88 -1.47 37.10
CA GLU A 440 11.96 -1.84 36.21
C GLU A 440 11.35 -2.59 35.01
N ALA A 441 11.72 -2.16 33.79
CA ALA A 441 11.41 -2.91 32.60
C ALA A 441 12.23 -4.21 32.66
N GLU A 442 11.58 -5.33 33.01
CA GLU A 442 12.09 -6.67 32.73
C GLU A 442 11.99 -7.00 31.24
#